data_AF-S9QV18-F1
#
_entry.id   AF-S9QV18-F1
#
_cell.length_a   1.000
_cell.length_b   1.000
_cell.length_c   1.000
_cell.angle_alpha   90.00
_cell.angle_beta   90.00
_cell.angle_gamma   90.00
#
_symmetry.space_group_name_H-M   'P 1'
#
loop_
_entity.id
_entity.type
_entity.pdbx_description
1 polymer ?
#
loop_
_entity_poly.entity_id
_entity_poly.type
_entity_poly.pdbx_seq_one_letter_code
_entity_poly.pdbx_strand_id
1 'polypeptide(L)'
;MKKSLLPAVLAVVSVASSGQVAAAPMSPSANPVAQHFSATVQDAFTLLADTEDPLLIYYVPRRGGVAVQYPLSTSPSPRFQVGAYTPASGFFAGAELTNMSGTLSTLSHLGVLQQLQDEATAQGFYVTPAPAAKARTRFLVSGYEVTQGRIDVACTREFIQVTTSTGVRRVAVPKCYTRQDPTQPYGLDTNVMYRFTSANASSGSVVAQDISFQATTLPGWADALRLLMATGGQWDHLLTAKIDWEIKTSELSRQARFSVNWQTLLERAGAHAATCFDSCVDAEVRAFFEQLVPCAAENTCGIRIEYPQANGTWGPQAPGEASFANVVSAVQRRLQEELFNEVRKYTPPVNGQVSDERTASFTPRANYDKLTLGKNELVYITYNPGAPSVNAATTLNVACLLGGFEQGRVTWNLNDPGCRALLGQP
;
A
#
# COMPACT_ATOMS: atom_id res chain seq x y z
N MET A 1 17.40 -63.83 24.18
CA MET A 1 17.01 -62.40 24.18
C MET A 1 17.90 -61.70 23.15
N LYS A 2 17.55 -61.57 21.85
CA LYS A 2 16.73 -60.50 21.19
C LYS A 2 17.04 -59.11 21.81
N LYS A 3 17.60 -58.09 21.16
CA LYS A 3 17.76 -57.65 19.75
C LYS A 3 19.04 -56.79 19.63
N SER A 4 19.92 -57.03 18.66
CA SER A 4 20.03 -56.38 17.33
C SER A 4 20.32 -54.88 17.34
N LEU A 5 21.57 -54.56 16.98
CA LEU A 5 22.01 -53.30 16.36
C LEU A 5 21.26 -53.08 15.03
N LEU A 6 20.92 -51.83 14.73
CA LEU A 6 20.62 -51.32 13.38
C LEU A 6 21.01 -49.82 13.31
N PRO A 7 21.47 -49.35 12.15
CA PRO A 7 22.28 -48.13 12.01
C PRO A 7 21.44 -46.86 11.79
N ALA A 8 22.10 -45.73 12.05
CA ALA A 8 21.63 -44.39 11.73
C ALA A 8 21.36 -44.22 10.23
N VAL A 9 20.13 -43.84 9.89
CA VAL A 9 19.79 -43.26 8.59
C VAL A 9 19.66 -41.75 8.81
N LEU A 10 20.72 -41.01 8.46
CA LEU A 10 20.60 -39.57 8.19
C LEU A 10 19.83 -39.44 6.87
N ALA A 11 18.54 -39.12 6.95
CA ALA A 11 17.82 -38.56 5.83
C ALA A 11 18.22 -37.08 5.73
N VAL A 12 19.22 -36.80 4.90
CA VAL A 12 19.46 -35.44 4.39
C VAL A 12 18.28 -35.12 3.49
N VAL A 13 17.29 -34.39 4.04
CA VAL A 13 16.30 -33.72 3.22
C VAL A 13 17.03 -32.58 2.52
N SER A 14 17.47 -32.86 1.30
CA SER A 14 17.86 -31.86 0.32
C SER A 14 16.70 -30.89 0.15
N VAL A 15 16.82 -29.71 0.76
CA VAL A 15 15.95 -28.57 0.51
C VAL A 15 16.18 -28.16 -0.93
N ALA A 16 15.44 -28.76 -1.85
CA ALA A 16 15.25 -28.23 -3.17
C ALA A 16 14.62 -26.85 -2.97
N SER A 17 15.34 -25.81 -3.36
CA SER A 17 14.85 -24.45 -3.48
C SER A 17 13.80 -24.40 -4.60
N SER A 18 12.60 -24.92 -4.31
CA SER A 18 11.39 -24.48 -4.98
C SER A 18 11.16 -23.05 -4.55
N GLY A 19 11.16 -22.11 -5.49
CA GLY A 19 10.83 -20.72 -5.22
C GLY A 19 9.48 -20.65 -4.52
N GLN A 20 9.50 -20.42 -3.21
CA GLN A 20 8.31 -20.09 -2.45
C GLN A 20 7.81 -18.77 -3.01
N VAL A 21 6.67 -18.81 -3.68
CA VAL A 21 5.91 -17.62 -4.00
C VAL A 21 5.37 -17.15 -2.66
N ALA A 22 6.09 -16.27 -1.97
CA ALA A 22 5.72 -15.85 -0.61
C ALA A 22 4.23 -15.42 -0.57
N ALA A 23 3.44 -16.05 0.31
CA ALA A 23 2.06 -15.68 0.61
C ALA A 23 1.87 -14.15 0.65
N ALA A 24 0.96 -13.64 -0.17
CA ALA A 24 0.75 -12.22 -0.39
C ALA A 24 -0.75 -11.92 -0.60
N PRO A 25 -1.19 -10.69 -0.32
CA PRO A 25 -2.55 -10.28 -0.63
C PRO A 25 -2.83 -10.37 -2.14
N MET A 26 -4.03 -10.80 -2.51
CA MET A 26 -4.52 -10.80 -3.88
C MET A 26 -5.35 -9.56 -4.18
N SER A 27 -5.33 -9.13 -5.43
CA SER A 27 -6.22 -8.04 -5.88
C SER A 27 -7.70 -8.47 -5.77
N PRO A 28 -8.62 -7.58 -5.35
CA PRO A 28 -10.06 -7.88 -5.31
C PRO A 28 -10.64 -8.29 -6.67
N SER A 29 -10.05 -7.82 -7.78
CA SER A 29 -10.46 -8.23 -9.13
C SER A 29 -10.11 -9.68 -9.45
N ALA A 30 -9.06 -10.21 -8.83
CA ALA A 30 -8.61 -11.58 -9.03
C ALA A 30 -9.39 -12.57 -8.14
N ASN A 31 -9.66 -12.18 -6.88
CA ASN A 31 -10.44 -12.99 -5.96
C ASN A 31 -11.32 -12.11 -5.05
N PRO A 32 -12.60 -11.88 -5.40
CA PRO A 32 -13.48 -11.00 -4.64
C PRO A 32 -14.01 -11.72 -3.40
N VAL A 33 -13.32 -11.54 -2.27
CA VAL A 33 -13.74 -12.12 -0.98
C VAL A 33 -14.74 -11.28 -0.21
N ALA A 34 -14.87 -9.98 -0.53
CA ALA A 34 -15.73 -9.06 0.21
C ALA A 34 -17.22 -9.48 0.21
N GLN A 35 -17.68 -10.15 -0.84
CA GLN A 35 -19.06 -10.63 -1.00
C GLN A 35 -19.51 -11.62 0.08
N HIS A 36 -18.55 -12.23 0.77
CA HIS A 36 -18.80 -13.13 1.89
C HIS A 36 -19.22 -12.38 3.16
N PHE A 37 -18.87 -11.10 3.30
CA PHE A 37 -19.04 -10.36 4.54
C PHE A 37 -20.26 -9.43 4.50
N SER A 38 -20.78 -9.04 5.66
CA SER A 38 -21.89 -8.10 5.77
C SER A 38 -21.55 -6.71 5.22
N ALA A 39 -22.58 -5.93 4.88
CA ALA A 39 -22.41 -4.56 4.41
C ALA A 39 -21.66 -3.68 5.44
N THR A 40 -21.85 -3.94 6.75
CA THR A 40 -21.14 -3.24 7.83
C THR A 40 -19.64 -3.50 7.77
N VAL A 41 -19.23 -4.76 7.61
CA VAL A 41 -17.82 -5.12 7.46
C VAL A 41 -17.23 -4.55 6.17
N GLN A 42 -17.97 -4.58 5.07
CA GLN A 42 -17.54 -4.00 3.79
C GLN A 42 -17.38 -2.46 3.83
N ASP A 43 -18.22 -1.75 4.59
CA ASP A 43 -18.06 -0.30 4.83
C ASP A 43 -16.87 0.02 5.75
N ALA A 44 -16.55 -0.88 6.68
CA ALA A 44 -15.47 -0.69 7.64
C ALA A 44 -14.09 -1.12 7.12
N PHE A 45 -14.01 -2.08 6.20
CA PHE A 45 -12.76 -2.68 5.76
C PHE A 45 -12.65 -2.82 4.24
N THR A 46 -11.42 -2.78 3.74
CA THR A 46 -11.06 -3.39 2.44
C THR A 46 -10.53 -4.79 2.72
N LEU A 47 -11.09 -5.80 2.07
CA LEU A 47 -10.73 -7.21 2.27
C LEU A 47 -10.05 -7.79 1.02
N LEU A 48 -8.97 -8.52 1.23
CA LEU A 48 -8.13 -9.12 0.18
C LEU A 48 -7.91 -10.60 0.50
N ALA A 49 -8.00 -11.49 -0.48
CA ALA A 49 -7.65 -12.90 -0.29
C ALA A 49 -6.12 -13.08 -0.18
N ASP A 50 -5.66 -14.24 0.28
CA ASP A 50 -4.25 -14.64 0.14
C ASP A 50 -4.02 -15.47 -1.13
N THR A 51 -2.78 -15.41 -1.65
CA THR A 51 -2.35 -16.15 -2.85
C THR A 51 -2.23 -17.66 -2.66
N GLU A 52 -1.89 -18.12 -1.45
CA GLU A 52 -1.57 -19.51 -1.15
C GLU A 52 -2.60 -20.14 -0.21
N ASP A 53 -3.05 -19.40 0.80
CA ASP A 53 -4.05 -19.89 1.76
C ASP A 53 -5.47 -19.35 1.44
N PRO A 54 -6.37 -20.18 0.90
CA PRO A 54 -7.72 -19.75 0.55
C PRO A 54 -8.58 -19.39 1.78
N LEU A 55 -8.13 -19.72 3.00
CA LEU A 55 -8.82 -19.41 4.25
C LEU A 55 -8.32 -18.10 4.89
N LEU A 56 -7.20 -17.53 4.42
CA LEU A 56 -6.65 -16.29 4.94
C LEU A 56 -7.20 -15.07 4.21
N ILE A 57 -7.67 -14.10 4.99
CA ILE A 57 -8.16 -12.81 4.50
C ILE A 57 -7.33 -11.68 5.11
N TYR A 58 -6.72 -10.85 4.25
CA TYR A 58 -6.12 -9.60 4.69
C TYR A 58 -7.16 -8.49 4.79
N TYR A 59 -7.08 -7.68 5.84
CA TYR A 59 -7.96 -6.52 6.00
C TYR A 59 -7.19 -5.20 6.06
N VAL A 60 -7.85 -4.13 5.61
CA VAL A 60 -7.41 -2.75 5.76
C VAL A 60 -8.55 -1.94 6.38
N PRO A 61 -8.39 -1.40 7.59
CA PRO A 61 -9.41 -0.55 8.19
C PRO A 61 -9.61 0.73 7.39
N ARG A 62 -10.86 1.12 7.12
CA ARG A 62 -11.19 2.41 6.49
C ARG A 62 -11.31 3.53 7.51
N ARG A 63 -11.60 3.18 8.77
CA ARG A 63 -11.74 4.11 9.89
C ARG A 63 -10.96 3.61 11.11
N GLY A 64 -10.48 4.55 11.89
CA GLY A 64 -9.89 4.34 13.21
C GLY A 64 -9.98 5.65 13.99
N GLY A 65 -9.26 5.73 15.10
CA GLY A 65 -9.42 6.83 16.03
C GLY A 65 -8.54 6.68 17.26
N VAL A 66 -8.98 7.18 18.41
CA VAL A 66 -8.13 7.17 19.62
C VAL A 66 -7.85 5.75 20.09
N ALA A 67 -6.57 5.42 20.30
CA ALA A 67 -6.15 4.10 20.73
C ALA A 67 -6.72 3.77 22.14
N VAL A 68 -7.13 2.53 22.32
CA VAL A 68 -7.78 2.04 23.54
C VAL A 68 -6.76 1.28 24.40
N GLN A 69 -6.67 1.61 25.69
CA GLN A 69 -5.99 0.81 26.71
C GLN A 69 -7.00 -0.07 27.43
N TYR A 70 -6.60 -1.31 27.72
CA TYR A 70 -7.43 -2.31 28.40
C TYR A 70 -8.80 -2.50 27.72
N PRO A 71 -8.84 -2.86 26.43
CA PRO A 71 -10.07 -2.94 25.65
C PRO A 71 -11.11 -3.91 26.22
N LEU A 72 -10.67 -4.94 26.95
CA LEU A 72 -11.53 -5.94 27.60
C LEU A 72 -12.05 -5.51 28.98
N SER A 73 -11.64 -4.34 29.48
CA SER A 73 -12.10 -3.81 30.77
C SER A 73 -13.52 -3.24 30.65
N THR A 74 -14.29 -3.28 31.74
CA THR A 74 -15.56 -2.54 31.86
C THR A 74 -15.37 -1.02 31.90
N SER A 75 -14.12 -0.57 32.03
CA SER A 75 -13.74 0.85 31.99
C SER A 75 -12.44 0.99 31.19
N PRO A 76 -12.52 0.90 29.85
CA PRO A 76 -11.37 1.09 28.98
C PRO A 76 -10.87 2.53 29.12
N SER A 77 -9.56 2.74 28.94
CA SER A 77 -8.96 4.08 29.00
C SER A 77 -8.53 4.53 27.62
N PRO A 78 -8.82 5.77 27.20
CA PRO A 78 -8.27 6.32 25.97
C PRO A 78 -6.79 6.65 26.13
N ARG A 79 -5.99 6.48 25.06
CA ARG A 79 -4.62 7.02 24.94
C ARG A 79 -4.67 8.45 24.42
N PHE A 80 -5.34 9.31 25.17
CA PHE A 80 -5.50 10.72 24.81
C PHE A 80 -5.59 11.56 26.09
N GLN A 81 -5.00 12.75 26.04
CA GLN A 81 -5.02 13.71 27.12
C GLN A 81 -5.16 15.11 26.53
N VAL A 82 -5.93 15.95 27.22
CA VAL A 82 -6.13 17.35 26.87
C VAL A 82 -6.25 18.18 28.14
N GLY A 83 -5.67 19.37 28.13
CA GLY A 83 -5.75 20.31 29.24
C GLY A 83 -5.33 21.72 28.86
N ALA A 84 -5.89 22.69 29.58
CA ALA A 84 -5.53 24.09 29.44
C ALA A 84 -4.29 24.43 30.28
N TYR A 85 -3.50 25.39 29.82
CA TYR A 85 -2.41 25.97 30.58
C TYR A 85 -2.15 27.41 30.13
N THR A 86 -1.56 28.22 31.00
CA THR A 86 -1.18 29.60 30.72
C THR A 86 0.34 29.72 30.77
N PRO A 87 1.05 29.91 29.64
CA PRO A 87 2.49 30.05 29.65
C PRO A 87 2.89 31.37 30.34
N ALA A 88 3.95 31.31 31.16
CA ALA A 88 4.50 32.49 31.84
C ALA A 88 5.37 33.38 30.91
N SER A 89 5.80 32.85 29.76
CA SER A 89 6.71 33.51 28.83
C SER A 89 6.43 33.13 27.37
N GLY A 90 6.89 33.94 26.42
CA GLY A 90 6.69 33.73 24.99
C GLY A 90 5.65 34.69 24.39
N PHE A 91 5.33 34.52 23.11
CA PHE A 91 4.44 35.43 22.38
C PHE A 91 3.02 35.50 22.99
N PHE A 92 2.52 34.36 23.45
CA PHE A 92 1.20 34.19 24.08
C PHE A 92 1.27 34.12 25.61
N ALA A 93 2.30 34.70 26.24
CA ALA A 93 2.40 34.74 27.70
C ALA A 93 1.14 35.36 28.33
N GLY A 94 0.60 34.71 29.36
CA GLY A 94 -0.63 35.14 30.03
C GLY A 94 -1.94 34.81 29.31
N ALA A 95 -1.90 34.23 28.11
CA ALA A 95 -3.09 33.76 27.40
C ALA A 95 -3.31 32.25 27.63
N GLU A 96 -4.56 31.81 27.76
CA GLU A 96 -4.88 30.38 27.90
C GLU A 96 -4.66 29.63 26.58
N LEU A 97 -3.82 28.60 26.61
CA LEU A 97 -3.57 27.67 25.50
C LEU A 97 -4.06 26.28 25.90
N THR A 98 -4.37 25.43 24.92
CA THR A 98 -4.68 24.02 25.19
C THR A 98 -3.56 23.13 24.68
N ASN A 99 -3.06 22.25 25.56
CA ASN A 99 -2.19 21.15 25.16
C ASN A 99 -3.02 19.88 25.01
N MET A 100 -2.75 19.14 23.94
CA MET A 100 -3.34 17.83 23.69
C MET A 100 -2.27 16.86 23.23
N SER A 101 -2.38 15.61 23.63
CA SER A 101 -1.48 14.55 23.18
C SER A 101 -2.19 13.21 23.20
N GLY A 102 -1.76 12.30 22.35
CA GLY A 102 -2.37 10.99 22.32
C GLY A 102 -1.78 10.08 21.27
N THR A 103 -2.45 8.96 21.07
CA THR A 103 -2.15 7.98 20.05
C THR A 103 -3.43 7.65 19.30
N LEU A 104 -3.42 7.85 17.98
CA LEU A 104 -4.46 7.34 17.10
C LEU A 104 -4.09 5.92 16.65
N SER A 105 -5.05 5.02 16.55
CA SER A 105 -4.84 3.65 16.10
C SER A 105 -5.76 3.35 14.93
N THR A 106 -5.24 2.65 13.93
CA THR A 106 -6.05 2.13 12.81
C THR A 106 -6.99 1.02 13.24
N LEU A 107 -6.80 0.46 14.45
CA LEU A 107 -7.61 -0.63 15.00
C LEU A 107 -8.51 -0.22 16.17
N SER A 108 -8.70 1.08 16.43
CA SER A 108 -9.46 1.50 17.61
C SER A 108 -10.96 1.21 17.55
N HIS A 109 -11.51 0.88 16.38
CA HIS A 109 -12.91 0.48 16.21
C HIS A 109 -13.04 -1.03 16.48
N LEU A 110 -12.94 -1.39 17.75
CA LEU A 110 -12.89 -2.77 18.21
C LEU A 110 -14.16 -3.56 17.92
N GLY A 111 -15.34 -2.92 17.98
CA GLY A 111 -16.61 -3.61 17.74
C GLY A 111 -16.74 -4.15 16.32
N VAL A 112 -16.39 -3.36 15.30
CA VAL A 112 -16.42 -3.82 13.90
C VAL A 112 -15.27 -4.77 13.59
N LEU A 113 -14.13 -4.66 14.29
CA LEU A 113 -13.04 -5.63 14.17
C LEU A 113 -13.45 -7.00 14.73
N GLN A 114 -14.13 -7.03 15.87
CA GLN A 114 -14.70 -8.26 16.43
C GLN A 114 -15.74 -8.84 15.46
N GLN A 115 -16.62 -8.02 14.91
CA GLN A 115 -17.60 -8.45 13.91
C GLN A 115 -16.93 -9.07 12.67
N LEU A 116 -15.85 -8.46 12.16
CA LEU A 116 -15.06 -9.05 11.05
C LEU A 116 -14.51 -10.44 11.43
N GLN A 117 -13.98 -10.59 12.65
CA GLN A 117 -13.43 -11.86 13.13
C GLN A 117 -14.52 -12.93 13.28
N ASP A 118 -15.68 -12.56 13.82
CA ASP A 118 -16.83 -13.46 14.03
C ASP A 118 -17.40 -13.92 12.67
N GLU A 119 -17.62 -12.99 11.74
CA GLU A 119 -18.11 -13.30 10.39
C GLU A 119 -17.11 -14.15 9.59
N ALA A 120 -15.82 -13.86 9.70
CA ALA A 120 -14.76 -14.68 9.09
C ALA A 120 -14.79 -16.11 9.64
N THR A 121 -14.79 -16.25 10.97
CA THR A 121 -14.79 -17.55 11.65
C THR A 121 -16.02 -18.37 11.30
N ALA A 122 -17.20 -17.74 11.25
CA ALA A 122 -18.45 -18.40 10.85
C ALA A 122 -18.39 -18.99 9.43
N GLN A 123 -17.52 -18.47 8.58
CA GLN A 123 -17.31 -18.92 7.21
C GLN A 123 -16.03 -19.75 7.03
N GLY A 124 -15.33 -20.07 8.12
CA GLY A 124 -14.08 -20.84 8.09
C GLY A 124 -12.86 -20.04 7.68
N PHE A 125 -12.96 -18.71 7.58
CA PHE A 125 -11.84 -17.81 7.32
C PHE A 125 -11.15 -17.39 8.62
N TYR A 126 -9.89 -16.97 8.49
CA TYR A 126 -9.18 -16.21 9.51
C TYR A 126 -8.60 -14.93 8.91
N VAL A 127 -8.49 -13.88 9.73
CA VAL A 127 -8.19 -12.52 9.28
C VAL A 127 -6.87 -12.00 9.83
N THR A 128 -6.12 -11.25 9.02
CA THR A 128 -4.86 -10.61 9.42
C THR A 128 -4.71 -9.22 8.78
N PRO A 129 -4.05 -8.24 9.42
CA PRO A 129 -3.87 -6.93 8.80
C PRO A 129 -2.97 -7.03 7.56
N ALA A 130 -3.34 -6.31 6.48
CA ALA A 130 -2.58 -6.32 5.24
C ALA A 130 -1.16 -5.75 5.40
N PRO A 131 -0.14 -6.32 4.73
CA PRO A 131 1.18 -5.72 4.61
C PRO A 131 1.13 -4.48 3.70
N ALA A 132 1.56 -3.34 4.21
CA ALA A 132 1.66 -2.07 3.50
C ALA A 132 3.07 -1.86 2.95
N ALA A 133 3.20 -1.79 1.63
CA ALA A 133 4.47 -1.49 0.97
C ALA A 133 4.86 -0.02 1.14
N LYS A 134 3.88 0.89 1.02
CA LYS A 134 4.05 2.31 1.35
C LYS A 134 2.90 2.82 2.21
N ALA A 135 3.21 3.80 3.05
CA ALA A 135 2.25 4.50 3.88
C ALA A 135 2.52 6.00 3.81
N ARG A 136 1.49 6.80 3.52
CA ARG A 136 1.56 8.26 3.55
C ARG A 136 0.52 8.79 4.53
N THR A 137 0.99 9.36 5.63
CA THR A 137 0.12 10.02 6.61
C THR A 137 -0.02 11.50 6.28
N ARG A 138 -1.25 12.01 6.32
CA ARG A 138 -1.61 13.41 6.19
C ARG A 138 -2.44 13.81 7.39
N PHE A 139 -2.04 14.85 8.10
CA PHE A 139 -2.85 15.42 9.17
C PHE A 139 -3.54 16.68 8.66
N LEU A 140 -4.85 16.76 8.87
CA LEU A 140 -5.67 17.92 8.60
C LEU A 140 -6.03 18.54 9.93
N VAL A 141 -5.60 19.79 10.10
CA VAL A 141 -5.82 20.57 11.31
C VAL A 141 -6.56 21.84 10.92
N SER A 142 -7.86 21.87 11.17
CA SER A 142 -8.71 23.04 10.89
C SER A 142 -8.55 23.59 9.46
N GLY A 143 -8.44 22.67 8.50
CA GLY A 143 -8.26 22.99 7.08
C GLY A 143 -6.82 23.13 6.61
N TYR A 144 -5.83 23.15 7.52
CA TYR A 144 -4.41 23.16 7.18
C TYR A 144 -3.85 21.74 7.11
N GLU A 145 -3.28 21.35 5.97
CA GLU A 145 -2.56 20.08 5.82
C GLU A 145 -1.15 20.21 6.42
N VAL A 146 -0.88 19.42 7.45
CA VAL A 146 0.42 19.36 8.11
C VAL A 146 1.45 18.71 7.18
N THR A 147 2.47 19.47 6.78
CA THR A 147 3.60 18.93 6.03
C THR A 147 4.62 18.30 6.98
N GLN A 148 5.09 17.09 6.65
CA GLN A 148 6.11 16.35 7.42
C GLN A 148 5.75 16.08 8.90
N GLY A 149 4.45 16.05 9.25
CA GLY A 149 4.01 15.75 10.61
C GLY A 149 4.36 16.82 11.65
N ARG A 150 4.66 18.06 11.24
CA ARG A 150 4.95 19.16 12.18
C ARG A 150 4.23 20.44 11.78
N ILE A 151 3.82 21.24 12.75
CA ILE A 151 3.52 22.67 12.61
C ILE A 151 4.26 23.38 13.74
N ASP A 152 4.93 24.48 13.42
CA ASP A 152 5.56 25.36 14.41
C ASP A 152 5.33 26.81 13.97
N VAL A 153 4.46 27.51 14.69
CA VAL A 153 4.05 28.88 14.33
C VAL A 153 4.97 29.89 15.00
N ALA A 154 5.61 30.73 14.19
CA ALA A 154 6.41 31.86 14.63
C ALA A 154 5.62 33.15 14.46
N CYS A 155 5.43 33.89 15.55
CA CYS A 155 4.66 35.12 15.58
C CYS A 155 5.52 36.33 15.93
N THR A 156 5.28 37.45 15.26
CA THR A 156 5.83 38.77 15.55
C THR A 156 4.70 39.78 15.73
N ARG A 157 4.98 40.90 16.40
CA ARG A 157 4.00 41.99 16.57
C ARG A 157 4.25 43.04 15.50
N GLU A 158 3.24 43.35 14.71
CA GLU A 158 3.23 44.48 13.79
C GLU A 158 2.37 45.60 14.38
N PHE A 159 2.76 46.86 14.20
CA PHE A 159 2.01 47.99 14.73
C PHE A 159 1.29 48.70 13.60
N ILE A 160 -0.04 48.60 13.57
CA ILE A 160 -0.89 49.35 12.64
C ILE A 160 -1.36 50.66 13.27
N GLN A 161 -1.54 51.70 12.46
CA GLN A 161 -2.13 52.96 12.89
C GLN A 161 -3.63 52.94 12.59
N VAL A 162 -4.46 53.04 13.62
CA VAL A 162 -5.91 53.15 13.50
C VAL A 162 -6.30 54.58 13.79
N THR A 163 -6.82 55.27 12.77
CA THR A 163 -7.37 56.63 12.91
C THR A 163 -8.80 56.53 13.42
N THR A 164 -9.04 57.07 14.60
CA THR A 164 -10.37 57.20 15.22
C THR A 164 -10.79 58.67 15.26
N SER A 165 -12.06 58.96 15.56
CA SER A 165 -12.57 60.33 15.72
C SER A 165 -11.82 61.16 16.78
N THR A 166 -11.09 60.50 17.68
CA THR A 166 -10.28 61.10 18.76
C THR A 166 -8.77 61.15 18.48
N GLY A 167 -8.30 60.70 17.31
CA GLY A 167 -6.88 60.72 16.92
C GLY A 167 -6.34 59.38 16.40
N VAL A 168 -5.03 59.33 16.14
CA VAL A 168 -4.32 58.14 15.62
C VAL A 168 -3.81 57.29 16.78
N ARG A 169 -4.25 56.03 16.86
CA ARG A 169 -3.78 55.05 17.86
C ARG A 169 -2.93 53.98 17.19
N ARG A 170 -1.78 53.63 17.79
CA ARG A 170 -0.99 52.46 17.39
C ARG A 170 -1.57 51.21 18.06
N VAL A 171 -1.96 50.23 17.27
CA VAL A 171 -2.48 48.94 17.73
C VAL A 171 -1.50 47.85 17.32
N ALA A 172 -1.09 47.01 18.27
CA ALA A 172 -0.25 45.84 17.98
C ALA A 172 -1.14 44.70 17.48
N VAL A 173 -0.85 44.19 16.29
CA VAL A 173 -1.51 43.04 15.69
C VAL A 173 -0.51 41.89 15.53
N PRO A 174 -0.90 40.64 15.83
CA PRO A 174 -0.04 39.49 15.66
C PRO A 174 0.08 39.14 14.18
N LYS A 175 1.31 38.96 13.69
CA LYS A 175 1.62 38.43 12.37
C LYS A 175 2.37 37.12 12.53
N CYS A 176 1.78 36.03 12.07
CA CYS A 176 2.31 34.70 12.30
C CYS A 176 2.56 33.97 10.98
N TYR A 177 3.56 33.11 10.99
CA TYR A 177 3.96 32.28 9.87
C TYR A 177 4.28 30.87 10.36
N THR A 178 4.07 29.87 9.52
CA THR A 178 4.63 28.54 9.82
C THR A 178 6.12 28.57 9.57
N ARG A 179 6.92 27.89 10.39
CA ARG A 179 8.36 27.76 10.13
C ARG A 179 8.66 26.97 8.85
N GLN A 180 7.73 26.14 8.38
CA GLN A 180 7.88 25.38 7.15
C GLN A 180 7.64 26.21 5.89
N ASP A 181 6.68 27.12 5.94
CA ASP A 181 6.42 28.08 4.88
C ASP A 181 6.40 29.50 5.46
N PRO A 182 7.54 30.19 5.47
CA PRO A 182 7.64 31.55 5.97
C PRO A 182 7.08 32.59 4.99
N THR A 183 6.67 32.17 3.79
CA THR A 183 6.19 33.08 2.73
C THR A 183 4.68 33.32 2.81
N GLN A 184 3.93 32.36 3.35
CA GLN A 184 2.49 32.47 3.53
C GLN A 184 2.12 32.77 4.99
N PRO A 185 1.38 33.86 5.27
CA PRO A 185 0.95 34.17 6.63
C PRO A 185 0.01 33.08 7.14
N TYR A 186 0.28 32.60 8.36
CA TYR A 186 -0.57 31.67 9.08
C TYR A 186 -1.75 32.43 9.67
N GLY A 187 -2.94 32.23 9.11
CA GLY A 187 -4.17 32.89 9.55
C GLY A 187 -4.56 32.44 10.95
N LEU A 188 -4.38 33.30 11.95
CA LEU A 188 -4.73 32.98 13.34
C LEU A 188 -6.23 32.87 13.57
N ASP A 189 -7.03 33.52 12.73
CA ASP A 189 -8.48 33.56 12.84
C ASP A 189 -9.13 32.29 12.26
N THR A 190 -8.41 31.56 11.39
CA THR A 190 -8.92 30.37 10.69
C THR A 190 -8.26 29.08 11.15
N ASN A 191 -7.11 29.16 11.83
CA ASN A 191 -6.36 27.99 12.28
C ASN A 191 -6.43 27.79 13.79
N VAL A 192 -6.32 26.52 14.20
CA VAL A 192 -6.40 26.14 15.62
C VAL A 192 -5.04 25.94 16.25
N MET A 193 -4.01 25.49 15.51
CA MET A 193 -2.76 25.01 16.14
C MET A 193 -1.65 26.04 16.15
N TYR A 194 -1.07 26.23 17.34
CA TYR A 194 0.18 26.94 17.53
C TYR A 194 1.39 26.03 17.27
N ARG A 195 1.31 24.77 17.72
CA ARG A 195 2.33 23.75 17.52
C ARG A 195 1.68 22.40 17.32
N PHE A 196 2.21 21.60 16.40
CA PHE A 196 1.78 20.23 16.17
C PHE A 196 3.00 19.36 15.85
N THR A 197 3.03 18.15 16.38
CA THR A 197 4.04 17.14 16.05
C THR A 197 3.41 15.77 16.07
N SER A 198 3.64 14.96 15.04
CA SER A 198 3.13 13.60 14.94
C SER A 198 4.17 12.63 14.39
N ALA A 199 4.01 11.36 14.74
CA ALA A 199 4.63 10.27 14.02
C ALA A 199 3.92 10.07 12.67
N ASN A 200 4.63 9.47 11.71
CA ASN A 200 4.03 8.99 10.46
C ASN A 200 3.87 7.48 10.52
N ALA A 201 2.91 6.95 9.76
CA ALA A 201 2.80 5.51 9.55
C ALA A 201 4.07 4.98 8.87
N SER A 202 4.54 3.83 9.35
CA SER A 202 5.70 3.12 8.83
C SER A 202 5.38 2.41 7.52
N SER A 203 6.20 2.63 6.49
CA SER A 203 6.17 1.84 5.25
C SER A 203 6.89 0.51 5.45
N GLY A 204 6.51 -0.54 4.72
CA GLY A 204 7.10 -1.88 4.84
C GLY A 204 6.67 -2.64 6.11
N SER A 205 5.55 -2.24 6.72
CA SER A 205 4.96 -2.84 7.91
C SER A 205 3.53 -3.31 7.59
N VAL A 206 2.69 -3.58 8.58
CA VAL A 206 1.27 -3.88 8.42
C VAL A 206 0.42 -2.62 8.59
N VAL A 207 -0.83 -2.63 8.09
CA VAL A 207 -1.79 -1.50 8.24
C VAL A 207 -2.27 -1.29 9.68
N ALA A 208 -2.04 -2.25 10.57
CA ALA A 208 -2.30 -2.14 12.01
C ALA A 208 -1.20 -1.30 12.69
N GLN A 209 -1.41 0.00 12.83
CA GLN A 209 -0.40 0.91 13.38
C GLN A 209 -1.00 1.96 14.32
N ASP A 210 -0.15 2.38 15.26
CA ASP A 210 -0.40 3.45 16.22
C ASP A 210 0.39 4.70 15.84
N ILE A 211 -0.29 5.85 15.78
CA ILE A 211 0.26 7.14 15.39
C ILE A 211 0.18 8.11 16.56
N SER A 212 1.31 8.36 17.22
CA SER A 212 1.39 9.32 18.31
C SER A 212 1.39 10.77 17.81
N PHE A 213 0.75 11.67 18.54
CA PHE A 213 0.81 13.10 18.27
C PHE A 213 0.81 13.92 19.55
N GLN A 214 1.28 15.16 19.43
CA GLN A 214 1.22 16.22 20.42
C GLN A 214 0.87 17.52 19.72
N ALA A 215 0.02 18.33 20.34
CA ALA A 215 -0.37 19.62 19.80
C ALA A 215 -0.64 20.65 20.89
N THR A 216 -0.47 21.90 20.51
CA THR A 216 -0.80 23.07 21.32
C THR A 216 -1.63 24.01 20.45
N THR A 217 -2.78 24.43 20.95
CA THR A 217 -3.65 25.37 20.22
C THR A 217 -3.18 26.81 20.34
N LEU A 218 -3.72 27.67 19.48
CA LEU A 218 -3.74 29.11 19.67
C LEU A 218 -4.69 29.50 20.83
N PRO A 219 -4.56 30.71 21.40
CA PRO A 219 -5.50 31.20 22.40
C PRO A 219 -6.95 31.25 21.92
N GLY A 220 -7.90 31.11 22.84
CA GLY A 220 -9.35 31.25 22.57
C GLY A 220 -10.06 29.95 22.18
N TRP A 221 -9.34 28.85 21.99
CA TRP A 221 -9.93 27.55 21.60
C TRP A 221 -10.31 26.66 22.78
N ALA A 222 -9.89 26.99 24.00
CA ALA A 222 -10.10 26.15 25.18
C ALA A 222 -11.58 25.88 25.45
N ASP A 223 -12.45 26.90 25.34
CA ASP A 223 -13.89 26.73 25.59
C ASP A 223 -14.59 25.85 24.56
N ALA A 224 -14.21 25.97 23.28
CA ALA A 224 -14.72 25.10 22.23
C ALA A 224 -14.30 23.63 22.47
N LEU A 225 -13.05 23.41 22.88
CA LEU A 225 -12.56 22.08 23.23
C LEU A 225 -13.20 21.53 24.50
N ARG A 226 -13.43 22.35 25.53
CA ARG A 226 -14.18 21.97 26.73
C ARG A 226 -15.59 21.50 26.36
N LEU A 227 -16.28 22.20 25.44
CA LEU A 227 -17.60 21.80 24.98
C LEU A 227 -17.59 20.43 24.26
N LEU A 228 -16.61 20.19 23.40
CA LEU A 228 -16.45 18.90 22.73
C LEU A 228 -16.19 17.77 23.74
N MET A 229 -15.35 18.03 24.73
CA MET A 229 -15.05 17.06 25.79
C MET A 229 -16.18 16.91 26.82
N ALA A 230 -17.09 17.87 26.95
CA ALA A 230 -18.27 17.73 27.80
C ALA A 230 -19.35 16.85 27.14
N THR A 231 -19.38 16.83 25.80
CA THR A 231 -20.43 16.15 25.02
C THR A 231 -19.98 14.84 24.38
N GLY A 232 -18.66 14.61 24.25
CA GLY A 232 -18.12 13.46 23.51
C GLY A 232 -18.14 13.66 22.00
N GLY A 233 -18.26 14.91 21.53
CA GLY A 233 -18.37 15.26 20.12
C GLY A 233 -17.15 14.87 19.27
N GLN A 234 -17.34 14.87 17.95
CA GLN A 234 -16.29 14.55 16.98
C GLN A 234 -15.39 15.75 16.70
N TRP A 235 -14.10 15.49 16.59
CA TRP A 235 -13.07 16.49 16.36
C TRP A 235 -12.67 16.63 14.89
N ASP A 236 -13.47 16.10 13.95
CA ASP A 236 -13.11 16.02 12.53
C ASP A 236 -12.70 17.38 11.93
N HIS A 237 -13.32 18.47 12.39
CA HIS A 237 -13.03 19.85 11.99
C HIS A 237 -11.78 20.46 12.66
N LEU A 238 -11.22 19.80 13.69
CA LEU A 238 -10.05 20.26 14.44
C LEU A 238 -8.81 19.43 14.15
N LEU A 239 -8.97 18.10 14.16
CA LEU A 239 -7.89 17.16 13.98
C LEU A 239 -8.41 15.87 13.34
N THR A 240 -7.98 15.64 12.10
CA THR A 240 -8.19 14.38 11.39
C THR A 240 -6.85 13.91 10.84
N ALA A 241 -6.56 12.62 10.90
CA ALA A 241 -5.44 12.02 10.17
C ALA A 241 -5.97 11.12 9.07
N LYS A 242 -5.35 11.15 7.90
CA LYS A 242 -5.61 10.24 6.80
C LYS A 242 -4.33 9.50 6.46
N ILE A 243 -4.39 8.17 6.41
CA ILE A 243 -3.28 7.35 5.95
C ILE A 243 -3.67 6.73 4.63
N ASP A 244 -2.90 7.04 3.59
CA ASP A 244 -3.00 6.39 2.29
C ASP A 244 -2.01 5.22 2.25
N TRP A 245 -2.52 4.01 2.05
CA TRP A 245 -1.79 2.76 2.00
C TRP A 245 -1.63 2.29 0.57
N GLU A 246 -0.41 1.85 0.22
CA GLU A 246 -0.14 1.11 -1.01
C GLU A 246 0.19 -0.34 -0.62
N ILE A 247 -0.69 -1.26 -1.01
CA ILE A 247 -0.55 -2.69 -0.72
C ILE A 247 -0.13 -3.37 -2.01
N LYS A 248 1.03 -4.05 -1.98
CA LYS A 248 1.43 -4.91 -3.10
C LYS A 248 0.52 -6.12 -3.10
N THR A 249 -0.17 -6.33 -4.21
CA THR A 249 -1.02 -7.49 -4.40
C THR A 249 -0.49 -8.37 -5.51
N SER A 250 -0.92 -9.61 -5.54
CA SER A 250 -0.72 -10.51 -6.68
C SER A 250 -2.02 -10.76 -7.43
N GLU A 251 -1.87 -11.09 -8.70
CA GLU A 251 -2.94 -11.53 -9.56
C GLU A 251 -2.79 -13.04 -9.81
N LEU A 252 -3.90 -13.70 -10.14
CA LEU A 252 -3.85 -15.09 -10.60
C LEU A 252 -3.01 -15.18 -11.87
N SER A 253 -2.19 -16.24 -11.96
CA SER A 253 -1.52 -16.59 -13.22
C SER A 253 -2.57 -16.78 -14.30
N ARG A 254 -2.43 -16.03 -15.39
CA ARG A 254 -3.33 -16.10 -16.54
C ARG A 254 -2.77 -17.05 -17.58
N GLN A 255 -3.66 -17.68 -18.32
CA GLN A 255 -3.29 -18.48 -19.47
C GLN A 255 -3.38 -17.62 -20.72
N ALA A 256 -2.42 -17.77 -21.63
CA ALA A 256 -2.57 -17.42 -23.03
C ALA A 256 -2.25 -18.66 -23.85
N ARG A 257 -2.74 -18.70 -25.08
CA ARG A 257 -2.30 -19.70 -26.06
C ARG A 257 -1.81 -18.98 -27.29
N PHE A 258 -0.90 -19.59 -28.03
CA PHE A 258 -0.50 -19.07 -29.32
C PHE A 258 -0.44 -20.16 -30.37
N SER A 259 -0.88 -19.79 -31.57
CA SER A 259 -0.74 -20.58 -32.80
C SER A 259 0.60 -20.24 -33.43
N VAL A 260 1.43 -21.25 -33.70
CA VAL A 260 2.75 -21.09 -34.32
C VAL A 260 2.71 -21.64 -35.73
N ASN A 261 3.04 -20.79 -36.70
CA ASN A 261 3.48 -21.22 -38.03
C ASN A 261 5.01 -21.26 -38.03
N TRP A 262 5.58 -22.45 -37.87
CA TRP A 262 7.03 -22.65 -37.72
C TRP A 262 7.82 -22.21 -38.94
N GLN A 263 7.27 -22.36 -40.15
CA GLN A 263 7.93 -21.93 -41.38
C GLN A 263 8.12 -20.41 -41.37
N THR A 264 7.02 -19.66 -41.18
CA THR A 264 7.07 -18.19 -41.14
C THR A 264 7.90 -17.70 -39.95
N LEU A 265 7.82 -18.36 -38.79
CA LEU A 265 8.56 -17.96 -37.60
C LEU A 265 10.08 -18.15 -37.76
N LEU A 266 10.53 -19.26 -38.34
CA LEU A 266 11.95 -19.52 -38.60
C LEU A 266 12.51 -18.61 -39.70
N GLU A 267 11.74 -18.32 -40.75
CA GLU A 267 12.11 -17.34 -41.77
C GLU A 267 12.30 -15.94 -41.17
N ARG A 268 11.39 -15.52 -40.28
CA ARG A 268 11.47 -14.26 -39.54
C ARG A 268 12.67 -14.22 -38.59
N ALA A 269 12.91 -15.31 -37.84
CA ALA A 269 14.05 -15.41 -36.94
C ALA A 269 15.38 -15.35 -37.69
N GLY A 270 15.48 -16.02 -38.84
CA GLY A 270 16.64 -15.95 -39.72
C GLY A 270 16.87 -14.56 -40.31
N ALA A 271 15.81 -13.89 -40.77
CA ALA A 271 15.89 -12.51 -41.26
C ALA A 271 16.33 -11.53 -40.16
N HIS A 272 15.84 -11.71 -38.92
CA HIS A 272 16.28 -10.92 -37.77
C HIS A 272 17.74 -11.20 -37.43
N ALA A 273 18.14 -12.47 -37.39
CA ALA A 273 19.53 -12.86 -37.14
C ALA A 273 20.51 -12.27 -38.17
N ALA A 274 20.10 -12.18 -39.45
CA ALA A 274 20.92 -11.55 -40.48
C ALA A 274 21.23 -10.07 -40.18
N THR A 275 20.34 -9.36 -39.46
CA THR A 275 20.59 -7.96 -39.05
C THR A 275 21.63 -7.83 -37.93
N CYS A 276 21.86 -8.90 -37.17
CA CYS A 276 22.88 -9.00 -36.13
C CYS A 276 24.09 -9.84 -36.57
N PHE A 277 24.34 -9.96 -37.88
CA PHE A 277 25.42 -10.77 -38.47
C PHE A 277 25.44 -12.24 -37.97
N ASP A 278 24.24 -12.84 -37.87
CA ASP A 278 23.99 -14.20 -37.40
C ASP A 278 24.41 -14.48 -35.94
N SER A 279 24.68 -13.42 -35.16
CA SER A 279 25.08 -13.51 -33.75
C SER A 279 24.48 -12.36 -32.93
N CYS A 280 23.27 -12.57 -32.42
CA CYS A 280 22.53 -11.56 -31.67
C CYS A 280 22.89 -11.56 -30.18
N VAL A 281 22.90 -10.39 -29.52
CA VAL A 281 22.97 -10.30 -28.05
C VAL A 281 21.58 -10.44 -27.42
N ASP A 282 21.51 -10.68 -26.10
CA ASP A 282 20.24 -10.91 -25.38
C ASP A 282 19.19 -9.80 -25.61
N ALA A 283 19.61 -8.53 -25.62
CA ALA A 283 18.71 -7.40 -25.89
C ALA A 283 18.10 -7.44 -27.31
N GLU A 284 18.85 -7.91 -28.31
CA GLU A 284 18.38 -8.02 -29.70
C GLU A 284 17.44 -9.21 -29.89
N VAL A 285 17.69 -10.31 -29.18
CA VAL A 285 16.77 -11.46 -29.13
C VAL A 285 15.47 -11.08 -28.44
N ARG A 286 15.55 -10.33 -27.33
CA ARG A 286 14.37 -9.81 -26.64
C ARG A 286 13.55 -8.89 -27.55
N ALA A 287 14.21 -7.98 -28.28
CA ALA A 287 13.55 -7.10 -29.23
C ALA A 287 12.79 -7.86 -30.34
N PHE A 288 13.33 -8.99 -30.81
CA PHE A 288 12.62 -9.88 -31.75
C PHE A 288 11.31 -10.39 -31.15
N PHE A 289 11.31 -10.89 -29.91
CA PHE A 289 10.09 -11.37 -29.26
C PHE A 289 9.11 -10.25 -28.96
N GLU A 290 9.57 -9.05 -28.63
CA GLU A 290 8.72 -7.86 -28.48
C GLU A 290 7.98 -7.49 -29.78
N GLN A 291 8.61 -7.71 -30.94
CA GLN A 291 7.97 -7.49 -32.25
C GLN A 291 7.00 -8.60 -32.65
N LEU A 292 7.19 -9.82 -32.14
CA LEU A 292 6.33 -10.96 -32.43
C LEU A 292 4.99 -10.92 -31.68
N VAL A 293 5.00 -10.54 -30.40
CA VAL A 293 3.80 -10.55 -29.53
C VAL A 293 2.60 -9.76 -30.06
N PRO A 294 2.74 -8.56 -30.67
CA PRO A 294 1.59 -7.81 -31.18
C PRO A 294 1.06 -8.33 -32.54
N CYS A 295 1.63 -9.40 -33.10
CA CYS A 295 1.21 -9.87 -34.41
C CYS A 295 -0.22 -10.43 -34.41
N ALA A 296 -1.03 -9.96 -35.37
CA ALA A 296 -2.45 -10.31 -35.47
C ALA A 296 -2.71 -11.69 -36.13
N ALA A 297 -1.74 -12.24 -36.87
CA ALA A 297 -1.92 -13.48 -37.62
C ALA A 297 -0.62 -14.28 -37.75
N GLU A 298 -0.71 -15.60 -37.51
CA GLU A 298 0.44 -16.49 -37.58
C GLU A 298 1.08 -16.55 -38.97
N ASN A 299 0.32 -16.31 -40.04
CA ASN A 299 0.83 -16.32 -41.41
C ASN A 299 1.69 -15.08 -41.75
N THR A 300 1.63 -14.04 -40.92
CA THR A 300 2.38 -12.78 -41.18
C THR A 300 3.67 -12.74 -40.39
N CYS A 301 3.65 -13.13 -39.12
CA CYS A 301 4.82 -13.04 -38.23
C CYS A 301 5.21 -14.38 -37.57
N GLY A 302 4.55 -15.48 -37.93
CA GLY A 302 4.87 -16.80 -37.38
C GLY A 302 4.14 -17.14 -36.08
N ILE A 303 3.59 -16.16 -35.36
CA ILE A 303 2.76 -16.40 -34.18
C ILE A 303 1.47 -15.57 -34.17
N ARG A 304 0.43 -16.12 -33.54
CA ARG A 304 -0.77 -15.39 -33.12
C ARG A 304 -1.12 -15.76 -31.69
N ILE A 305 -1.19 -14.77 -30.81
CA ILE A 305 -1.49 -14.96 -29.39
C ILE A 305 -2.98 -14.73 -29.15
N GLU A 306 -3.61 -15.62 -28.40
CA GLU A 306 -4.99 -15.52 -27.97
C GLU A 306 -5.08 -15.65 -26.45
N TYR A 307 -5.95 -14.82 -25.88
CA TYR A 307 -6.24 -14.73 -24.45
C TYR A 307 -7.67 -15.21 -24.19
N PRO A 308 -7.90 -15.87 -23.05
CA PRO A 308 -9.25 -16.26 -22.65
C PRO A 308 -10.08 -15.01 -22.38
N GLN A 309 -11.28 -14.97 -22.95
CA GLN A 309 -12.25 -13.88 -22.86
C GLN A 309 -13.35 -14.24 -21.85
N ALA A 310 -14.07 -13.24 -21.34
CA ALA A 310 -15.10 -13.44 -20.31
C ALA A 310 -16.27 -14.35 -20.75
N ASN A 311 -16.50 -14.49 -22.05
CA ASN A 311 -17.50 -15.37 -22.65
C ASN A 311 -17.00 -16.82 -22.86
N GLY A 312 -15.81 -17.18 -22.36
CA GLY A 312 -15.20 -18.50 -22.53
C GLY A 312 -14.54 -18.74 -23.89
N THR A 313 -14.51 -17.75 -24.80
CA THR A 313 -13.78 -17.86 -26.07
C THR A 313 -12.34 -17.37 -25.95
N TRP A 314 -11.50 -17.67 -26.94
CA TRP A 314 -10.13 -17.17 -27.01
C TRP A 314 -10.07 -16.06 -28.06
N GLY A 315 -9.44 -14.93 -27.74
CA GLY A 315 -9.40 -13.75 -28.61
C GLY A 315 -8.08 -12.98 -28.50
N PRO A 316 -7.75 -12.13 -29.48
CA PRO A 316 -6.44 -11.47 -29.57
C PRO A 316 -6.23 -10.34 -28.55
N GLN A 317 -7.30 -9.90 -27.88
CA GLN A 317 -7.24 -8.77 -26.96
C GLN A 317 -6.75 -9.22 -25.57
N ALA A 318 -5.57 -8.73 -25.17
CA ALA A 318 -5.06 -8.92 -23.83
C ALA A 318 -5.94 -8.17 -22.82
N PRO A 319 -6.15 -8.68 -21.59
CA PRO A 319 -7.01 -8.00 -20.64
C PRO A 319 -6.39 -6.74 -19.98
N GLY A 320 -5.18 -6.31 -20.38
CA GLY A 320 -4.54 -5.06 -19.91
C GLY A 320 -3.08 -4.86 -20.39
N GLU A 321 -2.61 -3.62 -20.51
CA GLU A 321 -1.29 -3.26 -21.09
C GLU A 321 -0.09 -3.74 -20.27
N ALA A 322 -0.19 -3.80 -18.93
CA ALA A 322 0.89 -4.26 -18.04
C ALA A 322 1.24 -5.76 -18.22
N SER A 323 0.41 -6.52 -18.96
CA SER A 323 0.66 -7.93 -19.25
C SER A 323 1.66 -8.16 -20.39
N PHE A 324 1.94 -7.15 -21.22
CA PHE A 324 2.74 -7.31 -22.44
C PHE A 324 4.15 -7.85 -22.16
N ALA A 325 4.88 -7.24 -21.23
CA ALA A 325 6.26 -7.66 -20.90
C ALA A 325 6.32 -9.10 -20.34
N ASN A 326 5.29 -9.51 -19.59
CA ASN A 326 5.20 -10.84 -19.01
C ASN A 326 4.86 -11.90 -20.08
N VAL A 327 4.00 -11.55 -21.04
CA VAL A 327 3.71 -12.40 -22.21
C VAL A 327 4.94 -12.53 -23.10
N VAL A 328 5.65 -11.44 -23.41
CA VAL A 328 6.93 -11.46 -24.13
C VAL A 328 7.92 -12.41 -23.46
N SER A 329 8.11 -12.28 -22.15
CA SER A 329 9.04 -13.14 -21.40
C SER A 329 8.62 -14.61 -21.43
N ALA A 330 7.32 -14.90 -21.34
CA ALA A 330 6.80 -16.26 -21.41
C ALA A 330 6.95 -16.88 -22.81
N VAL A 331 6.70 -16.10 -23.87
CA VAL A 331 6.88 -16.51 -25.27
C VAL A 331 8.37 -16.73 -25.57
N GLN A 332 9.23 -15.79 -25.18
CA GLN A 332 10.69 -15.91 -25.31
C GLN A 332 11.17 -17.19 -24.64
N ARG A 333 10.86 -17.41 -23.36
CA ARG A 333 11.27 -18.63 -22.63
C ARG A 333 10.83 -19.91 -23.33
N ARG A 334 9.66 -19.91 -23.98
CA ARG A 334 9.14 -21.10 -24.66
C ARG A 334 9.78 -21.34 -26.03
N LEU A 335 10.03 -20.29 -26.79
CA LEU A 335 10.44 -20.36 -28.20
C LEU A 335 11.93 -20.15 -28.43
N GLN A 336 12.66 -19.53 -27.49
CA GLN A 336 14.06 -19.18 -27.65
C GLN A 336 14.92 -20.40 -27.97
N GLU A 337 14.76 -21.51 -27.24
CA GLU A 337 15.53 -22.74 -27.49
C GLU A 337 15.17 -23.43 -28.81
N GLU A 338 13.98 -23.16 -29.37
CA GLU A 338 13.53 -23.70 -30.65
C GLU A 338 14.08 -22.89 -31.83
N LEU A 339 14.33 -21.58 -31.63
CA LEU A 339 14.72 -20.61 -32.66
C LEU A 339 16.19 -20.21 -32.63
N PHE A 340 16.85 -20.28 -31.49
CA PHE A 340 18.23 -19.81 -31.29
C PHE A 340 19.05 -20.80 -30.46
N ASN A 341 20.33 -20.91 -30.78
CA ASN A 341 21.33 -21.58 -29.98
C ASN A 341 22.09 -20.54 -29.14
N GLU A 342 22.17 -20.74 -27.82
CA GLU A 342 23.01 -19.92 -26.95
C GLU A 342 24.49 -20.34 -27.12
N VAL A 343 25.31 -19.44 -27.65
CA VAL A 343 26.76 -19.57 -27.73
C VAL A 343 27.38 -18.75 -26.60
N ARG A 344 27.99 -19.44 -25.64
CA ARG A 344 28.70 -18.82 -24.53
C ARG A 344 30.14 -18.56 -24.94
N LYS A 345 30.55 -17.29 -24.92
CA LYS A 345 31.94 -16.92 -25.20
C LYS A 345 32.73 -16.94 -23.88
N TYR A 346 33.68 -17.86 -23.78
CA TYR A 346 34.70 -17.80 -22.74
C TYR A 346 35.83 -16.93 -23.28
N THR A 347 36.00 -15.72 -22.75
CA THR A 347 37.15 -14.87 -23.09
C THR A 347 38.40 -15.52 -22.50
N PRO A 348 39.41 -15.92 -23.30
CA PRO A 348 40.68 -16.40 -22.75
C PRO A 348 41.34 -15.25 -21.96
N PRO A 349 41.96 -15.52 -20.81
CA PRO A 349 42.52 -14.48 -19.96
C PRO A 349 43.68 -13.76 -20.68
N VAL A 350 43.53 -12.45 -20.90
CA VAL A 350 44.67 -11.57 -21.13
C VAL A 350 45.10 -11.06 -19.76
N ASN A 351 46.24 -11.54 -19.25
CA ASN A 351 46.83 -11.20 -17.94
C ASN A 351 46.18 -11.80 -16.67
N GLY A 352 45.76 -13.06 -16.71
CA GLY A 352 45.53 -13.86 -15.49
C GLY A 352 44.32 -13.48 -14.63
N GLN A 353 43.51 -12.49 -15.04
CA GLN A 353 42.18 -12.26 -14.48
C GLN A 353 41.14 -12.78 -15.46
N VAL A 354 40.39 -13.80 -15.04
CA VAL A 354 39.20 -14.26 -15.75
C VAL A 354 38.12 -13.21 -15.49
N SER A 355 37.66 -12.51 -16.53
CA SER A 355 36.43 -11.74 -16.43
C SER A 355 35.27 -12.73 -16.40
N ASP A 356 34.51 -12.75 -15.29
CA ASP A 356 33.27 -13.52 -15.15
C ASP A 356 32.07 -12.83 -15.86
N GLU A 357 32.31 -11.79 -16.66
CA GLU A 357 31.27 -11.10 -17.43
C GLU A 357 30.71 -12.02 -18.52
N ARG A 358 29.56 -12.63 -18.22
CA ARG A 358 28.81 -13.48 -19.13
C ARG A 358 28.20 -12.62 -20.25
N THR A 359 28.81 -12.66 -21.42
CA THR A 359 28.15 -12.21 -22.66
C THR A 359 27.68 -13.46 -23.43
N ALA A 360 26.38 -13.73 -23.38
CA ALA A 360 25.77 -14.76 -24.21
C ALA A 360 25.45 -14.16 -25.59
N SER A 361 25.85 -14.85 -26.65
CA SER A 361 25.47 -14.55 -28.03
C SER A 361 24.55 -15.65 -28.55
N PHE A 362 23.55 -15.30 -29.35
CA PHE A 362 22.54 -16.21 -29.86
C PHE A 362 22.65 -16.31 -31.38
N THR A 363 22.82 -17.53 -31.88
CA THR A 363 22.86 -17.81 -33.33
C THR A 363 21.55 -18.51 -33.74
N PRO A 364 21.02 -18.30 -34.95
CA PRO A 364 19.78 -18.96 -35.38
C PRO A 364 19.92 -20.49 -35.37
N ARG A 365 18.88 -21.17 -34.92
CA ARG A 365 18.78 -22.64 -34.89
C ARG A 365 17.90 -23.11 -36.04
N ALA A 366 18.45 -23.95 -36.91
CA ALA A 366 17.63 -24.69 -37.86
C ALA A 366 16.93 -25.84 -37.14
N ASN A 367 15.59 -25.79 -37.07
CA ASN A 367 14.77 -26.82 -36.43
C ASN A 367 13.95 -27.57 -37.50
N TYR A 368 14.59 -28.55 -38.14
CA TYR A 368 14.00 -29.29 -39.26
C TYR A 368 12.76 -30.08 -38.86
N ASP A 369 12.71 -30.60 -37.63
CA ASP A 369 11.54 -31.29 -37.10
C ASP A 369 10.33 -30.37 -37.11
N LYS A 370 10.50 -29.12 -36.66
CA LYS A 370 9.44 -28.11 -36.69
C LYS A 370 9.10 -27.63 -38.09
N LEU A 371 10.07 -27.55 -39.01
CA LEU A 371 9.83 -27.21 -40.42
C LEU A 371 8.99 -28.25 -41.17
N THR A 372 9.11 -29.53 -40.80
CA THR A 372 8.33 -30.61 -41.44
C THR A 372 6.89 -30.68 -40.94
N LEU A 373 6.53 -29.97 -39.87
CA LEU A 373 5.16 -29.85 -39.39
C LEU A 373 4.38 -28.95 -40.36
N GLY A 374 3.68 -29.55 -41.32
CA GLY A 374 2.78 -28.85 -42.26
C GLY A 374 1.49 -28.31 -41.63
N LYS A 375 1.45 -28.11 -40.30
CA LYS A 375 0.29 -27.62 -39.54
C LYS A 375 0.74 -26.67 -38.45
N ASN A 376 -0.12 -25.70 -38.13
CA ASN A 376 0.13 -24.78 -37.02
C ASN A 376 0.12 -25.53 -35.68
N GLU A 377 1.11 -25.25 -34.83
CA GLU A 377 1.19 -25.80 -33.49
C GLU A 377 0.49 -24.86 -32.50
N LEU A 378 -0.40 -25.40 -31.66
CA LEU A 378 -1.02 -24.64 -30.59
C LEU A 378 -0.25 -24.87 -29.29
N VAL A 379 0.26 -23.80 -28.70
CA VAL A 379 1.06 -23.84 -27.46
C VAL A 379 0.35 -23.03 -26.37
N TYR A 380 0.28 -23.57 -25.16
CA TYR A 380 -0.25 -22.88 -23.99
C TYR A 380 0.88 -22.31 -23.15
N ILE A 381 0.70 -21.09 -22.66
CA ILE A 381 1.60 -20.43 -21.73
C ILE A 381 0.84 -19.86 -20.54
N THR A 382 1.50 -19.88 -19.39
CA THR A 382 1.06 -19.20 -18.18
C THR A 382 1.91 -17.96 -17.96
N TYR A 383 1.28 -16.81 -17.72
CA TYR A 383 1.95 -15.56 -17.38
C TYR A 383 1.29 -14.92 -16.16
N ASN A 384 2.10 -14.31 -15.29
CA ASN A 384 1.59 -13.48 -14.20
C ASN A 384 1.49 -12.04 -14.73
N PRO A 385 0.33 -11.36 -14.68
CA PRO A 385 0.19 -9.99 -15.18
C PRO A 385 0.98 -8.96 -14.36
N GLY A 386 1.65 -9.37 -13.28
CA GLY A 386 2.46 -8.52 -12.40
C GLY A 386 1.77 -8.37 -11.04
N ALA A 387 2.46 -7.70 -10.12
CA ALA A 387 1.90 -7.39 -8.80
C ALA A 387 1.22 -6.02 -8.85
N PRO A 388 -0.11 -5.91 -9.11
CA PRO A 388 -0.78 -4.62 -9.00
C PRO A 388 -0.70 -4.10 -7.56
N SER A 389 -0.72 -2.80 -7.40
CA SER A 389 -0.91 -2.19 -6.08
C SER A 389 -2.37 -1.85 -5.87
N VAL A 390 -2.89 -2.19 -4.70
CA VAL A 390 -4.19 -1.71 -4.22
C VAL A 390 -3.94 -0.51 -3.33
N ASN A 391 -4.59 0.60 -3.66
CA ASN A 391 -4.59 1.79 -2.82
C ASN A 391 -5.81 1.74 -1.89
N ALA A 392 -5.56 1.87 -0.60
CA ALA A 392 -6.60 1.95 0.43
C ALA A 392 -6.32 3.15 1.33
N ALA A 393 -7.34 3.67 2.01
CA ALA A 393 -7.17 4.79 2.93
C ALA A 393 -7.84 4.51 4.27
N THR A 394 -7.19 4.91 5.35
CA THR A 394 -7.74 4.92 6.71
C THR A 394 -7.87 6.35 7.20
N THR A 395 -9.07 6.73 7.63
CA THR A 395 -9.30 8.00 8.31
C THR A 395 -9.29 7.77 9.82
N LEU A 396 -8.54 8.58 10.56
CA LEU A 396 -8.41 8.54 12.02
C LEU A 396 -8.94 9.84 12.61
N ASN A 397 -9.85 9.73 13.59
CA ASN A 397 -10.43 10.89 14.26
C ASN A 397 -10.49 10.74 15.79
N VAL A 398 -10.68 11.87 16.47
CA VAL A 398 -10.93 11.91 17.92
C VAL A 398 -12.43 12.10 18.14
N ALA A 399 -13.06 11.17 18.85
CA ALA A 399 -14.49 11.18 19.14
C ALA A 399 -14.77 10.36 20.41
N CYS A 400 -15.97 10.50 20.98
CA CYS A 400 -16.43 9.67 22.10
C CYS A 400 -15.61 9.81 23.38
N LEU A 401 -14.93 10.95 23.58
CA LEU A 401 -14.12 11.21 24.77
C LEU A 401 -14.77 12.26 25.67
N LEU A 402 -14.74 12.01 26.98
CA LEU A 402 -15.20 12.93 28.02
C LEU A 402 -14.07 13.33 28.96
N GLY A 403 -14.23 14.47 29.64
CA GLY A 403 -13.31 14.92 30.70
C GLY A 403 -12.09 15.66 30.16
N GLY A 404 -10.95 15.56 30.85
CA GLY A 404 -9.82 16.46 30.61
C GLY A 404 -10.04 17.83 31.24
N PHE A 405 -9.12 18.75 31.02
CA PHE A 405 -9.17 20.10 31.63
C PHE A 405 -9.39 20.05 33.16
N GLU A 406 -10.37 20.79 33.68
CA GLU A 406 -10.74 20.82 35.11
C GLU A 406 -11.55 19.59 35.53
N GLN A 407 -12.06 18.81 34.58
CA GLN A 407 -12.93 17.64 34.82
C GLN A 407 -12.13 16.36 35.11
N GLY A 408 -10.80 16.44 35.18
CA GLY A 408 -9.93 15.33 35.53
C GLY A 408 -9.49 14.50 34.33
N ARG A 409 -9.36 13.18 34.50
CA ARG A 409 -8.83 12.29 33.46
C ARG A 409 -9.80 12.15 32.29
N VAL A 410 -9.26 12.02 31.08
CA VAL A 410 -10.06 11.71 29.90
C VAL A 410 -10.57 10.26 29.95
N THR A 411 -11.86 10.06 29.68
CA THR A 411 -12.53 8.75 29.64
C THR A 411 -13.36 8.58 28.37
N TRP A 412 -13.75 7.36 28.04
CA TRP A 412 -14.73 7.13 26.97
C TRP A 412 -16.15 7.50 27.41
N ASN A 413 -16.98 8.02 26.49
CA ASN A 413 -18.40 8.26 26.73
C ASN A 413 -19.19 6.93 26.66
N LEU A 414 -19.12 6.12 27.72
CA LEU A 414 -19.82 4.83 27.75
C LEU A 414 -21.35 4.96 27.90
N ASN A 415 -21.88 6.15 28.15
CA ASN A 415 -23.34 6.36 28.20
C ASN A 415 -23.94 6.39 26.79
N ASP A 416 -23.16 6.78 25.78
CA ASP A 416 -23.56 6.81 24.38
C ASP A 416 -23.46 5.40 23.75
N PRO A 417 -24.56 4.84 23.19
CA PRO A 417 -24.53 3.52 22.56
C PRO A 417 -23.59 3.41 21.36
N GLY A 418 -23.42 4.48 20.58
CA GLY A 418 -22.50 4.50 19.45
C GLY A 418 -21.05 4.42 19.92
N CYS A 419 -20.73 5.10 21.02
CA CYS A 419 -19.39 5.04 21.62
C CYS A 419 -19.09 3.66 22.25
N ARG A 420 -20.08 3.00 22.86
CA ARG A 420 -19.92 1.60 23.32
C ARG A 420 -19.73 0.64 22.15
N ALA A 421 -20.49 0.81 21.07
CA ALA A 421 -20.37 0.00 19.86
C ALA A 421 -18.98 0.11 19.22
N LEU A 422 -18.36 1.31 19.20
CA LEU A 422 -16.97 1.46 18.75
C LEU A 422 -15.99 0.60 19.55
N LEU A 423 -16.23 0.46 20.85
CA LEU A 423 -15.39 -0.32 21.77
C LEU A 423 -15.74 -1.81 21.80
N GLY A 424 -16.78 -2.25 21.08
CA GLY A 424 -17.27 -3.63 21.14
C GLY A 424 -17.96 -3.98 22.45
N GLN A 425 -18.50 -2.98 23.16
CA GLN A 425 -19.23 -3.17 24.40
C GLN A 425 -20.76 -3.17 24.16
N PRO A 426 -21.53 -3.96 24.95
CA PRO A 426 -22.98 -4.07 24.81
C PRO A 426 -23.76 -2.79 25.14
#